data_AF-A0A2N2RZ87-F1
#
_entry.id   AF-A0A2N2RZ87-F1
#
_cell.length_a   1.000
_cell.length_b   1.000
_cell.length_c   1.000
_cell.angle_alpha   90.00
_cell.angle_beta   90.00
_cell.angle_gamma   90.00
#
_symmetry.space_group_name_H-M   'P 1'
#
loop_
_entity.id
_entity.type
_entity.pdbx_description
1 polymer ?
#
loop_
_entity_poly.entity_id
_entity_poly.type
_entity_poly.pdbx_seq_one_letter_code
_entity_poly.pdbx_strand_id
1 'polypeptide(L)'
;NGEIANFVAIFSDITVIKQHQQRLEHLAHYDALTQLPNRMLLGDRLQLAMAQTERSGKMLAICYLDLDNFKPINDQFGHSAGDFLLIEVAQRLKTCVRAGDTVSRLGGDEFVLLVSNLADLHECDYAVSRIISALTQPFRVSEHNITISASIGVTLYPHDGSDADTLLRHADQAMYAAKQGGRNRHHLFDPENDRRTRVRREELLRIREGLARGEFELYFQPKVNMRKGRVTGAEALIRWQHPEEGLLLPGRFLPVIEDSELDVELGDWVIQEALRQMEAWHAQGVDLPVSINISGKHLQHEGFTRRLAELLAAHPNLAPGLIELEVLETAALEDMANVAELFGECRRLGVSFALDDFGTGYSSLTYFRQLPADVLKIDQSFIRNMLDDADDLAIVEGVIGLTQAFRRQVIAEGVETVEHGLVLLLLGCDMAQGFGIAHPMPAALLPEWIRQFTPDELWGLATAFKWSHEDLPMLIADVDHSRWRKSLYAYLDDTTGAIRPPELDHHQCRFGRWYYSQDGQRYAGADAFRMIEDLHEKLHDLGSQLRQCHDTGENGAIEALKQAFEQQNAKLTECIQHIQAEVLMNTQTSKR
;
A
#
# COMPACT_ATOMS: atom_id res chain seq x y z
N ASN A 1 13.52 -101.17 -22.21
CA ASN A 1 13.37 -100.22 -23.32
C ASN A 1 12.08 -99.43 -23.11
N GLY A 2 12.17 -98.23 -22.53
CA GLY A 2 11.05 -97.30 -22.38
C GLY A 2 11.13 -96.25 -23.48
N GLU A 3 10.70 -96.62 -24.69
CA GLU A 3 10.62 -95.66 -25.80
C GLU A 3 9.30 -94.89 -25.74
N ILE A 4 9.38 -93.58 -25.90
CA ILE A 4 8.23 -92.68 -25.93
C ILE A 4 7.40 -93.03 -27.17
N ALA A 5 6.20 -93.56 -26.94
CA ALA A 5 5.34 -94.06 -28.01
C ALA A 5 4.56 -92.96 -28.72
N ASN A 6 4.22 -91.87 -28.03
CA ASN A 6 3.41 -90.79 -28.59
C ASN A 6 3.70 -89.46 -27.87
N PHE A 7 3.56 -88.36 -28.62
CA PHE A 7 3.42 -87.02 -28.07
C PHE A 7 1.99 -86.54 -28.32
N VAL A 8 1.33 -86.03 -27.28
CA VAL A 8 0.03 -85.39 -27.41
C VAL A 8 0.23 -83.90 -27.23
N ALA A 9 -0.12 -83.14 -28.26
CA ALA A 9 -0.23 -81.69 -28.19
C ALA A 9 -1.70 -81.29 -28.31
N ILE A 10 -2.16 -80.43 -27.41
CA ILE A 10 -3.50 -79.83 -27.45
C ILE A 10 -3.31 -78.36 -27.80
N PHE A 11 -3.95 -77.92 -28.88
CA PHE A 11 -4.01 -76.52 -29.26
C PHE A 11 -5.44 -76.03 -29.03
N SER A 12 -5.61 -74.90 -28.36
CA SER A 12 -6.88 -74.19 -28.26
C SER A 12 -6.74 -72.83 -28.91
N ASP A 13 -7.65 -72.53 -29.82
CA ASP A 13 -7.74 -71.23 -30.47
C ASP A 13 -8.30 -70.21 -29.47
N ILE A 14 -7.41 -69.34 -28.97
CA ILE A 14 -7.75 -68.26 -28.04
C ILE A 14 -8.00 -66.91 -28.75
N THR A 15 -8.09 -66.91 -30.09
CA THR A 15 -8.17 -65.68 -30.89
C THR A 15 -9.36 -64.81 -30.48
N VAL A 16 -10.54 -65.41 -30.30
CA VAL A 16 -11.77 -64.68 -29.92
C VAL A 16 -11.65 -64.06 -28.52
N ILE A 17 -11.06 -64.78 -27.57
CA ILE A 17 -10.84 -64.28 -26.20
C ILE A 17 -9.88 -63.10 -26.22
N LYS A 18 -8.77 -63.20 -26.99
CA LYS A 18 -7.81 -62.11 -27.15
C LYS A 18 -8.40 -60.89 -27.86
N GLN A 19 -9.24 -61.09 -28.87
CA GLN A 19 -9.95 -60.00 -29.56
C GLN A 19 -10.95 -59.28 -28.64
N HIS A 20 -11.71 -60.03 -27.82
CA HIS A 20 -12.61 -59.42 -26.84
C HIS A 20 -11.87 -58.68 -25.74
N GLN A 21 -10.77 -59.25 -25.24
CA GLN A 21 -9.93 -58.58 -24.24
C GLN A 21 -9.36 -57.26 -24.79
N GLN A 22 -8.78 -57.27 -25.98
CA GLN A 22 -8.27 -56.06 -26.64
C GLN A 22 -9.37 -55.03 -26.87
N ARG A 23 -10.59 -55.46 -27.23
CA ARG A 23 -11.71 -54.55 -27.44
C ARG A 23 -12.22 -53.94 -26.13
N LEU A 24 -12.22 -54.69 -25.04
CA LEU A 24 -12.56 -54.19 -23.70
C LEU A 24 -11.50 -53.19 -23.19
N GLU A 25 -10.21 -53.51 -23.34
CA GLU A 25 -9.11 -52.60 -23.01
C GLU A 25 -9.19 -51.31 -23.84
N HIS A 26 -9.50 -51.44 -25.13
CA HIS A 26 -9.68 -50.28 -26.02
C HIS A 26 -10.85 -49.40 -25.61
N LEU A 27 -12.00 -49.99 -25.26
CA LEU A 27 -13.16 -49.23 -24.78
C LEU A 27 -12.94 -48.56 -23.41
N ALA A 28 -12.08 -49.13 -22.56
CA ALA A 28 -11.75 -48.57 -21.26
C ALA A 28 -10.88 -47.31 -21.36
N HIS A 29 -10.05 -47.19 -22.42
CA HIS A 29 -9.02 -46.15 -22.53
C HIS A 29 -9.22 -45.15 -23.68
N TYR A 30 -10.12 -45.43 -24.64
CA TYR A 30 -10.35 -44.58 -25.80
C TYR A 30 -11.81 -44.13 -25.93
N ASP A 31 -12.01 -42.92 -26.44
CA ASP A 31 -13.29 -42.37 -26.84
C ASP A 31 -13.84 -43.14 -28.05
N ALA A 32 -15.09 -43.60 -27.95
CA ALA A 32 -15.71 -44.46 -28.96
C ALA A 32 -15.92 -43.77 -30.31
N LEU A 33 -16.13 -42.45 -30.32
CA LEU A 33 -16.36 -41.68 -31.54
C LEU A 33 -15.05 -41.33 -32.25
N THR A 34 -14.13 -40.67 -31.55
CA THR A 34 -12.91 -40.07 -32.13
C THR A 34 -11.69 -40.98 -32.09
N GLN A 35 -11.75 -42.09 -31.34
CA GLN A 35 -10.62 -43.00 -31.10
C GLN A 35 -9.41 -42.28 -30.49
N LEU A 36 -9.65 -41.17 -29.79
CA LEU A 36 -8.66 -40.49 -28.95
C LEU A 36 -8.63 -41.12 -27.55
N PRO A 37 -7.51 -41.05 -26.82
CA PRO A 37 -7.49 -41.26 -25.38
C PRO A 37 -8.66 -40.57 -24.67
N ASN A 38 -9.30 -41.28 -23.76
CA ASN A 38 -10.35 -40.74 -22.89
C ASN A 38 -9.74 -40.15 -21.59
N ARG A 39 -10.60 -39.67 -20.69
CA ARG A 39 -10.18 -39.09 -19.40
C ARG A 39 -9.25 -39.99 -18.58
N MET A 40 -9.49 -41.30 -18.58
CA MET A 40 -8.66 -42.26 -17.81
C MET A 40 -7.24 -42.34 -18.39
N LEU A 41 -7.12 -42.58 -19.71
CA LEU A 41 -5.81 -42.66 -20.35
C LEU A 41 -5.08 -41.32 -20.38
N LEU A 42 -5.80 -40.19 -20.41
CA LEU A 42 -5.22 -38.86 -20.25
C LEU A 42 -4.52 -38.71 -18.90
N GLY A 43 -5.19 -39.09 -17.80
CA GLY A 43 -4.63 -39.00 -16.44
C GLY A 43 -3.31 -39.76 -16.32
N ASP A 44 -3.29 -41.00 -16.80
CA ASP A 44 -2.08 -41.84 -16.83
C ASP A 44 -0.94 -41.18 -17.64
N ARG A 45 -1.26 -40.63 -18.82
CA ARG A 45 -0.29 -39.96 -19.68
C ARG A 45 0.21 -38.64 -19.10
N LEU A 46 -0.64 -37.89 -18.41
CA LEU A 46 -0.27 -36.65 -17.75
C LEU A 46 0.72 -36.92 -16.62
N GLN A 47 0.46 -37.92 -15.77
CA GLN A 47 1.39 -38.34 -14.72
C GLN A 47 2.75 -38.75 -15.29
N LEU A 48 2.75 -39.52 -16.38
CA LEU A 48 3.99 -39.92 -17.05
C LEU A 48 4.73 -38.71 -17.64
N ALA A 49 4.02 -37.77 -18.26
CA ALA A 49 4.60 -36.57 -18.85
C ALA A 49 5.20 -35.65 -17.77
N MET A 50 4.52 -35.44 -16.64
CA MET A 50 5.04 -34.69 -15.49
C MET A 50 6.36 -35.28 -14.98
N ALA A 51 6.41 -36.60 -14.77
CA ALA A 51 7.63 -37.29 -14.34
C ALA A 51 8.77 -37.26 -15.39
N GLN A 52 8.46 -37.09 -16.68
CA GLN A 52 9.46 -36.87 -17.73
C GLN A 52 9.96 -35.43 -17.74
N THR A 53 9.08 -34.47 -17.52
CA THR A 53 9.38 -33.03 -17.44
C THR A 53 10.35 -32.75 -16.30
N GLU A 54 10.09 -33.30 -15.10
CA GLU A 54 11.02 -33.19 -13.95
C GLU A 54 12.44 -33.67 -14.28
N ARG A 55 12.56 -34.80 -14.98
CA ARG A 55 13.86 -35.37 -15.33
C ARG A 55 14.58 -34.62 -16.44
N SER A 56 13.84 -34.02 -17.37
CA SER A 56 14.40 -33.35 -18.54
C SER A 56 14.69 -31.86 -18.29
N GLY A 57 14.10 -31.26 -17.25
CA GLY A 57 14.21 -29.83 -16.96
C GLY A 57 13.50 -28.94 -17.99
N LYS A 58 12.67 -29.54 -18.85
CA LYS A 58 11.87 -28.82 -19.85
C LYS A 58 10.49 -28.47 -19.28
N MET A 59 9.59 -27.98 -20.13
CA MET A 59 8.20 -27.71 -19.77
C MET A 59 7.22 -28.65 -20.47
N LEU A 60 6.08 -28.85 -19.80
CA LEU A 60 4.90 -29.51 -20.31
C LEU A 60 3.74 -28.51 -20.29
N ALA A 61 3.10 -28.31 -21.44
CA ALA A 61 1.86 -27.54 -21.52
C ALA A 61 0.65 -28.49 -21.48
N ILE A 62 -0.29 -28.18 -20.60
CA ILE A 62 -1.61 -28.80 -20.51
C ILE A 62 -2.59 -27.82 -21.14
N CYS A 63 -3.14 -28.17 -22.30
CA CYS A 63 -4.04 -27.32 -23.07
C CYS A 63 -5.46 -27.89 -23.00
N TYR A 64 -6.37 -27.23 -22.31
CA TYR A 64 -7.80 -27.54 -22.30
C TYR A 64 -8.48 -26.76 -23.43
N LEU A 65 -9.18 -27.44 -24.31
CA LEU A 65 -9.76 -26.89 -25.54
C LEU A 65 -11.26 -27.18 -25.58
N ASP A 66 -12.03 -26.16 -25.92
CA ASP A 66 -13.45 -26.27 -26.21
C ASP A 66 -13.79 -25.61 -27.55
N LEU A 67 -14.67 -26.25 -28.31
CA LEU A 67 -15.09 -25.74 -29.62
C LEU A 67 -16.18 -24.67 -29.47
N ASP A 68 -15.87 -23.46 -29.92
CA ASP A 68 -16.78 -22.33 -29.79
C ASP A 68 -18.05 -22.56 -30.63
N ASN A 69 -19.21 -22.39 -30.00
CA ASN A 69 -20.51 -22.47 -30.66
C ASN A 69 -20.78 -23.82 -31.37
N PHE A 70 -20.31 -24.94 -30.80
CA PHE A 70 -20.59 -26.26 -31.34
C PHE A 70 -22.09 -26.65 -31.30
N LYS A 71 -22.83 -26.23 -30.27
CA LYS A 71 -24.26 -26.54 -30.13
C LYS A 71 -25.12 -26.01 -31.31
N PRO A 72 -25.00 -24.74 -31.74
CA PRO A 72 -25.66 -24.25 -32.96
C PRO A 72 -25.40 -25.10 -34.22
N ILE A 73 -24.22 -25.71 -34.36
CA ILE A 73 -23.91 -26.59 -35.49
C ILE A 73 -24.75 -27.86 -35.44
N ASN A 74 -24.89 -28.48 -34.26
CA ASN A 74 -25.78 -29.62 -34.08
C ASN A 74 -27.24 -29.27 -34.38
N ASP A 75 -27.68 -28.10 -33.92
CA ASP A 75 -29.05 -27.64 -34.12
C ASP A 75 -29.35 -27.37 -35.60
N GLN A 76 -28.36 -26.88 -36.36
CA GLN A 76 -28.51 -26.51 -37.77
C GLN A 76 -28.32 -27.70 -38.75
N PHE A 77 -27.33 -28.57 -38.50
CA PHE A 77 -26.93 -29.63 -39.44
C PHE A 77 -27.19 -31.05 -38.93
N GLY A 78 -27.71 -31.18 -37.71
CA GLY A 78 -28.02 -32.45 -37.06
C GLY A 78 -26.82 -33.10 -36.34
N HIS A 79 -27.12 -33.95 -35.36
CA HIS A 79 -26.10 -34.62 -34.53
C HIS A 79 -25.09 -35.44 -35.33
N SER A 80 -25.50 -36.08 -36.44
CA SER A 80 -24.57 -36.82 -37.29
C SER A 80 -23.49 -35.92 -37.90
N ALA A 81 -23.84 -34.68 -38.29
CA ALA A 81 -22.87 -33.73 -38.82
C ALA A 81 -21.92 -33.23 -37.72
N GLY A 82 -22.42 -33.03 -36.49
CA GLY A 82 -21.58 -32.73 -35.33
C GLY A 82 -20.61 -33.85 -34.99
N ASP A 83 -21.05 -35.10 -35.02
CA ASP A 83 -20.18 -36.27 -34.79
C ASP A 83 -19.07 -36.37 -35.84
N PHE A 84 -19.39 -36.15 -37.12
CA PHE A 84 -18.38 -36.06 -38.18
C PHE A 84 -17.42 -34.90 -37.97
N LEU A 85 -17.92 -33.73 -37.56
CA LEU A 85 -17.07 -32.58 -37.25
C LEU A 85 -16.08 -32.90 -36.11
N LEU A 86 -16.54 -33.56 -35.04
CA LEU A 86 -15.69 -33.98 -33.92
C LEU A 86 -14.60 -34.97 -34.34
N ILE A 87 -14.92 -35.91 -35.25
CA ILE A 87 -13.93 -36.83 -35.84
C ILE A 87 -12.88 -36.05 -36.64
N GLU A 88 -13.30 -35.12 -37.48
CA GLU A 88 -12.37 -34.30 -38.29
C GLU A 88 -11.51 -33.38 -37.42
N VAL A 89 -12.09 -32.78 -36.37
CA VAL A 89 -11.34 -32.01 -35.36
C VAL A 89 -10.29 -32.88 -34.69
N ALA A 90 -10.65 -34.09 -34.25
CA ALA A 90 -9.71 -35.03 -33.65
C ALA A 90 -8.55 -35.40 -34.58
N GLN A 91 -8.84 -35.65 -35.86
CA GLN A 91 -7.81 -35.92 -36.87
C GLN A 91 -6.91 -34.70 -37.08
N ARG A 92 -7.49 -33.50 -37.21
CA ARG A 92 -6.73 -32.27 -37.41
C ARG A 92 -5.83 -31.97 -36.22
N LEU A 93 -6.33 -32.09 -35.00
CA LEU A 93 -5.53 -31.94 -33.78
C LEU A 93 -4.35 -32.92 -33.74
N LYS A 94 -4.56 -34.19 -34.13
CA LYS A 94 -3.46 -35.18 -34.26
C LYS A 94 -2.37 -34.74 -35.24
N THR A 95 -2.72 -34.06 -36.33
CA THR A 95 -1.72 -33.51 -37.28
C THR A 95 -0.98 -32.29 -36.76
N CYS A 96 -1.57 -31.56 -35.79
CA CYS A 96 -0.97 -30.37 -35.21
C CYS A 96 0.08 -30.68 -34.13
N VAL A 97 0.14 -31.91 -33.63
CA VAL A 97 1.01 -32.31 -32.53
C VAL A 97 2.07 -33.34 -32.97
N ARG A 98 3.14 -33.48 -32.18
CA ARG A 98 4.22 -34.45 -32.46
C ARG A 98 3.88 -35.82 -31.87
N ALA A 99 4.64 -36.84 -32.25
CA ALA A 99 4.43 -38.22 -31.76
C ALA A 99 4.58 -38.37 -30.22
N GLY A 100 5.32 -37.47 -29.57
CA GLY A 100 5.48 -37.44 -28.11
C GLY A 100 4.38 -36.68 -27.37
N ASP A 101 3.51 -35.97 -28.09
CA ASP A 101 2.40 -35.22 -27.53
C ASP A 101 1.15 -36.11 -27.46
N THR A 102 0.18 -35.71 -26.65
CA THR A 102 -1.09 -36.43 -26.52
C THR A 102 -2.27 -35.52 -26.86
N VAL A 103 -3.23 -36.05 -27.60
CA VAL A 103 -4.55 -35.43 -27.82
C VAL A 103 -5.59 -36.38 -27.24
N SER A 104 -6.46 -35.87 -26.38
CA SER A 104 -7.51 -36.64 -25.70
C SER A 104 -8.85 -35.94 -25.87
N ARG A 105 -9.95 -36.71 -25.78
CA ARG A 105 -11.31 -36.15 -25.74
C ARG A 105 -11.95 -36.50 -24.40
N LEU A 106 -12.42 -35.50 -23.68
CA LEU A 106 -13.02 -35.69 -22.35
C LEU A 106 -14.52 -35.95 -22.40
N GLY A 107 -15.18 -35.48 -23.45
CA GLY A 107 -16.61 -35.62 -23.68
C GLY A 107 -17.14 -34.39 -24.41
N GLY A 108 -18.31 -34.49 -25.05
CA GLY A 108 -18.90 -33.37 -25.79
C GLY A 108 -17.93 -32.80 -26.85
N ASP A 109 -17.71 -31.50 -26.80
CA ASP A 109 -16.81 -30.70 -27.61
C ASP A 109 -15.48 -30.34 -26.94
N GLU A 110 -15.16 -31.01 -25.82
CA GLU A 110 -13.96 -30.75 -25.03
C GLU A 110 -12.81 -31.71 -25.37
N PHE A 111 -11.64 -31.13 -25.62
CA PHE A 111 -10.39 -31.83 -25.92
C PHE A 111 -9.29 -31.38 -24.96
N VAL A 112 -8.35 -32.27 -24.66
CA VAL A 112 -7.14 -31.91 -23.90
C VAL A 112 -5.90 -32.34 -24.66
N LEU A 113 -4.93 -31.42 -24.76
CA LEU A 113 -3.64 -31.67 -25.37
C LEU A 113 -2.53 -31.57 -24.34
N LEU A 114 -1.61 -32.54 -24.37
CA LEU A 114 -0.37 -32.52 -23.59
C LEU A 114 0.78 -32.27 -24.56
N VAL A 115 1.36 -31.07 -24.53
CA VAL A 115 2.47 -30.69 -25.40
C VAL A 115 3.75 -30.73 -24.57
N SER A 116 4.57 -31.75 -24.80
CA SER A 116 5.72 -32.06 -23.94
C SER A 116 7.02 -31.50 -24.50
N ASN A 117 8.06 -31.45 -23.66
CA ASN A 117 9.44 -31.17 -24.06
C ASN A 117 9.63 -29.77 -24.67
N LEU A 118 8.87 -28.78 -24.17
CA LEU A 118 8.95 -27.36 -24.54
C LEU A 118 10.16 -26.71 -23.85
N ALA A 119 10.94 -25.93 -24.59
CA ALA A 119 12.11 -25.24 -24.06
C ALA A 119 11.75 -23.95 -23.32
N ASP A 120 10.77 -23.20 -23.82
CA ASP A 120 10.36 -21.90 -23.30
C ASP A 120 8.87 -21.60 -23.58
N LEU A 121 8.41 -20.44 -23.10
CA LEU A 121 7.05 -19.94 -23.29
C LEU A 121 6.73 -19.65 -24.77
N HIS A 122 7.72 -19.26 -25.57
CA HIS A 122 7.51 -18.95 -26.98
C HIS A 122 7.21 -20.22 -27.78
N GLU A 123 7.87 -21.35 -27.48
CA GLU A 123 7.54 -22.63 -28.08
C GLU A 123 6.11 -23.08 -27.72
N CYS A 124 5.66 -22.81 -26.49
CA CYS A 124 4.30 -23.08 -26.06
C CYS A 124 3.28 -22.26 -26.86
N ASP A 125 3.45 -20.93 -26.89
CA ASP A 125 2.56 -20.03 -27.62
C ASP A 125 2.50 -20.40 -29.11
N TYR A 126 3.66 -20.66 -29.74
CA TYR A 126 3.71 -21.10 -31.13
C TYR A 126 2.95 -22.41 -31.38
N ALA A 127 3.06 -23.40 -30.48
CA ALA A 127 2.35 -24.66 -30.58
C ALA A 127 0.84 -24.47 -30.48
N VAL A 128 0.37 -23.68 -29.51
CA VAL A 128 -1.05 -23.41 -29.27
C VAL A 128 -1.67 -22.56 -30.38
N SER A 129 -0.97 -21.52 -30.83
CA SER A 129 -1.37 -20.67 -31.95
C SER A 129 -1.47 -21.44 -33.26
N ARG A 130 -0.60 -22.44 -33.48
CA ARG A 130 -0.72 -23.37 -34.62
C ARG A 130 -2.00 -24.21 -34.54
N ILE A 131 -2.37 -24.69 -33.35
CA ILE A 131 -3.59 -25.48 -33.15
C ILE A 131 -4.83 -24.63 -33.47
N ILE A 132 -4.92 -23.41 -32.93
CA ILE A 132 -6.03 -22.48 -33.21
C ILE A 132 -6.12 -22.21 -34.71
N SER A 133 -4.99 -21.86 -35.34
CA SER A 133 -4.94 -21.58 -36.77
C SER A 133 -5.40 -22.76 -37.63
N ALA A 134 -5.08 -23.99 -37.24
CA ALA A 134 -5.54 -25.19 -37.93
C ALA A 134 -7.05 -25.42 -37.76
N LEU A 135 -7.59 -25.22 -36.56
CA LEU A 135 -9.02 -25.38 -36.29
C LEU A 135 -9.88 -24.34 -37.00
N THR A 136 -9.39 -23.11 -37.18
CA THR A 136 -10.13 -22.06 -37.91
C THR A 136 -10.27 -22.33 -39.42
N GLN A 137 -9.53 -23.29 -39.99
CA GLN A 137 -9.70 -23.68 -41.38
C GLN A 137 -11.07 -24.39 -41.58
N PRO A 138 -11.75 -24.21 -42.72
CA PRO A 138 -13.03 -24.89 -42.97
C PRO A 138 -12.94 -26.42 -42.86
N PHE A 139 -13.98 -27.04 -42.30
CA PHE A 139 -14.19 -28.48 -42.26
C PHE A 139 -15.20 -28.87 -43.33
N ARG A 140 -14.87 -29.89 -44.14
CA ARG A 140 -15.82 -30.48 -45.08
C ARG A 140 -16.61 -31.57 -44.38
N VAL A 141 -17.88 -31.27 -44.07
CA VAL A 141 -18.80 -32.22 -43.45
C VAL A 141 -19.93 -32.48 -44.45
N SER A 142 -19.88 -33.64 -45.10
CA SER A 142 -20.76 -33.98 -46.24
C SER A 142 -20.62 -32.94 -47.37
N GLU A 143 -21.72 -32.25 -47.75
CA GLU A 143 -21.75 -31.22 -48.80
C GLU A 143 -21.50 -29.79 -48.28
N HIS A 144 -21.26 -29.62 -46.97
CA HIS A 144 -21.15 -28.30 -46.33
C HIS A 144 -19.71 -27.99 -45.90
N ASN A 145 -19.33 -26.71 -46.03
CA ASN A 145 -18.11 -26.18 -45.41
C ASN A 145 -18.50 -25.50 -44.08
N ILE A 146 -18.09 -26.10 -42.97
CA ILE A 146 -18.36 -25.60 -41.62
C ILE A 146 -17.08 -24.95 -41.08
N THR A 147 -17.18 -23.72 -40.60
CA THR A 147 -16.09 -23.03 -39.89
C THR A 147 -16.42 -22.98 -38.41
N ILE A 148 -15.47 -23.38 -37.57
CA ILE A 148 -15.58 -23.34 -36.11
C ILE A 148 -14.29 -22.76 -35.54
N SER A 149 -14.38 -22.09 -34.41
CA SER A 149 -13.21 -21.63 -33.65
C SER A 149 -13.08 -22.44 -32.35
N ALA A 150 -11.98 -22.25 -31.64
CA ALA A 150 -11.78 -22.88 -30.34
C ALA A 150 -11.24 -21.88 -29.33
N SER A 151 -11.64 -22.06 -28.08
CA SER A 151 -11.08 -21.39 -26.93
C SER A 151 -10.17 -22.37 -26.20
N ILE A 152 -8.93 -21.96 -25.89
CA ILE A 152 -7.92 -22.82 -25.27
C ILE A 152 -7.42 -22.20 -23.97
N GLY A 153 -7.41 -22.98 -22.90
CA GLY A 153 -6.72 -22.62 -21.66
C GLY A 153 -5.46 -23.43 -21.51
N VAL A 154 -4.39 -22.80 -21.07
CA VAL A 154 -3.06 -23.40 -20.99
C VAL A 154 -2.54 -23.31 -19.57
N THR A 155 -2.02 -24.40 -19.04
CA THR A 155 -1.24 -24.42 -17.79
C THR A 155 0.11 -25.06 -18.06
N LEU A 156 1.17 -24.61 -17.39
CA LEU A 156 2.54 -25.07 -17.63
C LEU A 156 3.11 -25.74 -16.39
N TYR A 157 3.64 -26.94 -16.57
CA TYR A 157 4.42 -27.66 -15.57
C TYR A 157 5.92 -27.58 -15.92
N PRO A 158 6.83 -27.27 -14.98
CA PRO A 158 6.63 -27.15 -13.52
C PRO A 158 6.35 -25.72 -13.01
N HIS A 159 6.04 -24.74 -13.89
CA HIS A 159 5.74 -23.36 -13.46
C HIS A 159 4.56 -23.31 -12.48
N ASP A 160 3.53 -24.09 -12.77
CA ASP A 160 2.50 -24.50 -11.85
C ASP A 160 2.89 -25.85 -11.24
N GLY A 161 3.32 -25.85 -9.98
CA GLY A 161 3.80 -27.04 -9.27
C GLY A 161 2.71 -27.94 -8.70
N SER A 162 1.47 -27.79 -9.16
CA SER A 162 0.31 -28.54 -8.67
C SER A 162 0.26 -29.97 -9.20
N ASP A 163 -0.60 -30.81 -8.61
CA ASP A 163 -0.88 -32.16 -9.09
C ASP A 163 -1.65 -32.18 -10.43
N ALA A 164 -1.69 -33.34 -11.09
CA ALA A 164 -2.31 -33.50 -12.42
C ALA A 164 -3.79 -33.06 -12.48
N ASP A 165 -4.59 -33.35 -11.46
CA ASP A 165 -6.01 -32.98 -11.46
C ASP A 165 -6.16 -31.46 -11.30
N THR A 166 -5.34 -30.86 -10.45
CA THR A 166 -5.29 -29.40 -10.27
C THR A 166 -4.82 -28.69 -11.53
N LEU A 167 -3.80 -29.20 -12.24
CA LEU A 167 -3.32 -28.64 -13.51
C LEU A 167 -4.40 -28.66 -14.60
N LEU A 168 -5.17 -29.75 -14.69
CA LEU A 168 -6.31 -29.82 -15.62
C LEU A 168 -7.39 -28.80 -15.28
N ARG A 169 -7.67 -28.57 -13.98
CA ARG A 169 -8.62 -27.56 -13.52
C ARG A 169 -8.15 -26.14 -13.83
N HIS A 170 -6.87 -25.84 -13.63
CA HIS A 170 -6.30 -24.54 -13.97
C HIS A 170 -6.35 -24.28 -15.48
N ALA A 171 -6.11 -25.31 -16.30
CA ALA A 171 -6.24 -25.21 -17.75
C ALA A 171 -7.70 -24.96 -18.17
N ASP A 172 -8.66 -25.61 -17.52
CA ASP A 172 -10.10 -25.36 -17.74
C ASP A 172 -10.51 -23.92 -17.34
N GLN A 173 -10.04 -23.42 -16.19
CA GLN A 173 -10.26 -22.03 -15.77
C GLN A 173 -9.69 -21.02 -16.78
N ALA A 174 -8.47 -21.26 -17.26
CA ALA A 174 -7.87 -20.42 -18.30
C ALA A 174 -8.66 -20.48 -19.62
N MET A 175 -9.23 -21.64 -19.96
CA MET A 175 -10.06 -21.81 -21.17
C MET A 175 -11.35 -20.98 -21.04
N TYR A 176 -11.95 -20.99 -19.85
CA TYR A 176 -13.11 -20.14 -19.57
C TYR A 176 -12.77 -18.64 -19.68
N ALA A 177 -11.60 -18.21 -19.19
CA ALA A 177 -11.10 -16.84 -19.39
C ALA A 177 -10.89 -16.51 -20.88
N ALA A 178 -10.40 -17.47 -21.69
CA ALA A 178 -10.29 -17.31 -23.14
C ALA A 178 -11.67 -17.10 -23.81
N LYS A 179 -12.70 -17.83 -23.37
CA LYS A 179 -14.09 -17.65 -23.84
C LYS A 179 -14.62 -16.25 -23.51
N GLN A 180 -14.42 -15.79 -22.27
CA GLN A 180 -14.85 -14.44 -21.84
C GLN A 180 -14.08 -13.34 -22.56
N GLY A 181 -12.80 -13.56 -22.85
CA GLY A 181 -11.95 -12.61 -23.57
C GLY A 181 -12.35 -12.37 -25.03
N GLY A 182 -13.33 -13.10 -25.57
CA GLY A 182 -13.81 -12.92 -26.95
C GLY A 182 -13.66 -14.14 -27.85
N ARG A 183 -13.38 -15.32 -27.28
CA ARG A 183 -13.24 -16.61 -28.00
C ARG A 183 -12.11 -16.61 -29.04
N ASN A 184 -11.95 -17.73 -29.76
CA ASN A 184 -10.92 -17.92 -30.81
C ASN A 184 -9.51 -17.49 -30.39
N ARG A 185 -9.11 -17.86 -29.17
CA ARG A 185 -7.84 -17.47 -28.56
C ARG A 185 -7.40 -18.50 -27.53
N HIS A 186 -6.17 -18.36 -27.07
CA HIS A 186 -5.72 -19.04 -25.88
C HIS A 186 -5.51 -18.07 -24.72
N HIS A 187 -5.53 -18.60 -23.50
CA HIS A 187 -5.16 -17.88 -22.29
C HIS A 187 -4.24 -18.77 -21.45
N LEU A 188 -3.14 -18.21 -20.96
CA LEU A 188 -2.21 -18.90 -20.07
C LEU A 188 -2.65 -18.65 -18.61
N PHE A 189 -2.79 -19.72 -17.84
CA PHE A 189 -3.04 -19.63 -16.41
C PHE A 189 -1.81 -19.05 -15.71
N ASP A 190 -2.03 -18.02 -14.88
CA ASP A 190 -1.02 -17.41 -14.03
C ASP A 190 -1.28 -17.81 -12.56
N PRO A 191 -0.56 -18.80 -12.02
CA PRO A 191 -0.74 -19.27 -10.65
C PRO A 191 -0.49 -18.21 -9.59
N GLU A 192 0.43 -17.28 -9.84
CA GLU A 192 0.78 -16.25 -8.85
C GLU A 192 -0.32 -15.18 -8.78
N ASN A 193 -0.90 -14.81 -9.92
CA ASN A 193 -2.03 -13.89 -9.95
C ASN A 193 -3.30 -14.51 -9.34
N ASP A 194 -3.59 -15.79 -9.59
CA ASP A 194 -4.71 -16.50 -8.96
C ASP A 194 -4.54 -16.60 -7.44
N ARG A 195 -3.34 -16.96 -6.97
CA ARG A 195 -3.00 -17.00 -5.54
C ARG A 195 -3.19 -15.64 -4.89
N ARG A 196 -2.71 -14.55 -5.50
CA ARG A 196 -2.90 -13.18 -5.00
C ARG A 196 -4.38 -12.78 -4.95
N THR A 197 -5.14 -13.13 -5.98
CA THR A 197 -6.57 -12.84 -6.06
C THR A 197 -7.34 -13.58 -4.96
N ARG A 198 -6.99 -14.84 -4.69
CA ARG A 198 -7.59 -15.65 -3.63
C ARG A 198 -7.31 -15.06 -2.24
N VAL A 199 -6.05 -14.71 -1.97
CA VAL A 199 -5.64 -14.06 -0.71
C VAL A 199 -6.40 -12.75 -0.53
N ARG A 200 -6.41 -11.86 -1.53
CA ARG A 200 -7.13 -10.59 -1.47
C ARG A 200 -8.61 -10.78 -1.19
N ARG A 201 -9.25 -11.80 -1.80
CA ARG A 201 -10.67 -12.10 -1.55
C ARG A 201 -10.92 -12.56 -0.11
N GLU A 202 -10.04 -13.37 0.45
CA GLU A 202 -10.13 -13.80 1.86
C GLU A 202 -9.95 -12.60 2.81
N GLU A 203 -9.00 -11.71 2.52
CA GLU A 203 -8.79 -10.49 3.31
C GLU A 203 -10.01 -9.54 3.24
N LEU A 204 -10.58 -9.32 2.05
CA LEU A 204 -11.81 -8.52 1.88
C LEU A 204 -12.99 -9.08 2.70
N LEU A 205 -13.18 -10.40 2.66
CA LEU A 205 -14.22 -11.05 3.47
C LEU A 205 -13.99 -10.85 4.96
N ARG A 206 -12.74 -10.99 5.42
CA ARG A 206 -12.39 -10.84 6.82
C ARG A 206 -12.61 -9.41 7.32
N ILE A 207 -12.25 -8.40 6.52
CA ILE A 207 -12.47 -6.98 6.84
C ILE A 207 -13.97 -6.69 6.94
N ARG A 208 -14.78 -7.17 5.98
CA ARG A 208 -16.24 -7.00 6.03
C ARG A 208 -16.85 -7.67 7.26
N GLU A 209 -16.38 -8.87 7.62
CA GLU A 209 -16.80 -9.52 8.87
C GLU A 209 -16.42 -8.72 10.11
N GLY A 210 -15.22 -8.13 10.14
CA GLY A 210 -14.77 -7.31 11.26
C GLY A 210 -15.64 -6.06 11.44
N LEU A 211 -16.02 -5.43 10.34
CA LEU A 211 -16.93 -4.28 10.34
C LEU A 211 -18.30 -4.66 10.90
N ALA A 212 -18.86 -5.79 10.45
CA ALA A 212 -20.15 -6.30 10.93
C ALA A 212 -20.12 -6.73 12.41
N ARG A 213 -18.97 -7.14 12.92
CA ARG A 213 -18.77 -7.57 14.32
C ARG A 213 -18.42 -6.43 15.28
N GLY A 214 -18.29 -5.20 14.79
CA GLY A 214 -17.92 -4.05 15.63
C GLY A 214 -16.47 -4.13 16.13
N GLU A 215 -15.58 -4.71 15.31
CA GLU A 215 -14.15 -4.81 15.64
C GLU A 215 -13.37 -3.53 15.31
N PHE A 216 -14.00 -2.56 14.64
CA PHE A 216 -13.39 -1.27 14.31
C PHE A 216 -13.73 -0.21 15.36
N GLU A 217 -12.79 0.68 15.60
CA GLU A 217 -12.97 1.84 16.48
C GLU A 217 -12.22 3.07 15.96
N LEU A 218 -12.56 4.25 16.47
CA LEU A 218 -11.89 5.50 16.14
C LEU A 218 -10.97 5.94 17.28
N TYR A 219 -9.72 6.21 16.92
CA TYR A 219 -8.78 6.97 17.75
C TYR A 219 -8.79 8.42 17.27
N PHE A 220 -8.46 9.34 18.15
CA PHE A 220 -8.51 10.76 17.87
C PHE A 220 -7.16 11.40 18.15
N GLN A 221 -6.59 12.09 17.16
CA GLN A 221 -5.36 12.84 17.32
C GLN A 221 -5.66 14.34 17.41
N PRO A 222 -5.29 15.03 18.50
CA PRO A 222 -5.55 16.46 18.64
C PRO A 222 -4.80 17.33 17.63
N LYS A 223 -5.49 18.37 17.16
CA LYS A 223 -4.95 19.49 16.39
C LYS A 223 -4.87 20.71 17.30
N VAL A 224 -3.75 21.43 17.27
CA VAL A 224 -3.55 22.60 18.15
C VAL A 224 -3.15 23.83 17.35
N ASN A 225 -3.57 25.00 17.83
CA ASN A 225 -2.97 26.26 17.45
C ASN A 225 -1.81 26.56 18.41
N MET A 226 -0.58 26.37 17.93
CA MET A 226 0.64 26.54 18.72
C MET A 226 0.79 27.98 19.21
N ARG A 227 0.39 28.97 18.38
CA ARG A 227 0.51 30.40 18.73
C ARG A 227 -0.42 30.83 19.85
N LYS A 228 -1.66 30.35 19.82
CA LYS A 228 -2.71 30.69 20.79
C LYS A 228 -2.71 29.74 21.99
N GLY A 229 -1.97 28.64 21.93
CA GLY A 229 -1.92 27.65 22.99
C GLY A 229 -3.25 26.97 23.25
N ARG A 230 -4.03 26.65 22.19
CA ARG A 230 -5.35 26.03 22.33
C ARG A 230 -5.54 24.88 21.37
N VAL A 231 -6.32 23.89 21.79
CA VAL A 231 -6.81 22.83 20.92
C VAL A 231 -7.83 23.40 19.94
N THR A 232 -7.75 23.00 18.68
CA THR A 232 -8.59 23.50 17.58
C THR A 232 -9.45 22.44 16.92
N GLY A 233 -9.14 21.17 17.13
CA GLY A 233 -9.89 20.04 16.57
C GLY A 233 -9.22 18.73 16.90
N ALA A 234 -9.71 17.64 16.31
CA ALA A 234 -9.02 16.36 16.30
C ALA A 234 -9.25 15.63 14.97
N GLU A 235 -8.28 14.84 14.53
CA GLU A 235 -8.45 13.93 13.40
C GLU A 235 -8.95 12.57 13.88
N ALA A 236 -10.00 12.04 13.24
CA ALA A 236 -10.53 10.71 13.46
C ALA A 236 -9.73 9.68 12.65
N LEU A 237 -9.07 8.78 13.36
CA LEU A 237 -8.15 7.78 12.81
C LEU A 237 -8.67 6.38 13.11
N ILE A 238 -9.09 5.67 12.07
CA ILE A 238 -9.63 4.32 12.21
C ILE A 238 -8.59 3.33 12.74
N ARG A 239 -9.03 2.41 13.59
CA ARG A 239 -8.27 1.27 14.10
C ARG A 239 -9.11 0.01 14.00
N TRP A 240 -8.44 -1.14 13.89
CA TRP A 240 -9.10 -2.44 13.89
C TRP A 240 -8.59 -3.28 15.07
N GLN A 241 -9.46 -3.55 16.03
CA GLN A 241 -9.23 -4.48 17.14
C GLN A 241 -9.38 -5.91 16.65
N HIS A 242 -8.34 -6.43 15.97
CA HIS A 242 -8.35 -7.79 15.45
C HIS A 242 -8.27 -8.81 16.61
N PRO A 243 -9.15 -9.81 16.67
CA PRO A 243 -9.19 -10.78 17.76
C PRO A 243 -7.91 -11.62 17.91
N GLU A 244 -7.14 -11.79 16.83
CA GLU A 244 -5.91 -12.60 16.82
C GLU A 244 -4.63 -11.76 16.74
N GLU A 245 -4.67 -10.60 16.08
CA GLU A 245 -3.49 -9.76 15.82
C GLU A 245 -3.41 -8.52 16.73
N GLY A 246 -4.44 -8.29 17.54
CA GLY A 246 -4.55 -7.09 18.37
C GLY A 246 -4.90 -5.84 17.56
N LEU A 247 -4.45 -4.69 18.04
CA LEU A 247 -4.77 -3.40 17.44
C LEU A 247 -3.99 -3.18 16.12
N LEU A 248 -4.68 -3.26 15.00
CA LEU A 248 -4.14 -3.01 13.66
C LEU A 248 -4.34 -1.55 13.23
N LEU A 249 -3.29 -0.99 12.63
CA LEU A 249 -3.25 0.34 12.04
C LEU A 249 -3.81 0.34 10.60
N PRO A 250 -4.31 1.49 10.09
CA PRO A 250 -4.95 1.59 8.77
C PRO A 250 -4.10 1.02 7.62
N GLY A 251 -2.77 1.22 7.65
CA GLY A 251 -1.86 0.68 6.64
C GLY A 251 -1.84 -0.85 6.51
N ARG A 252 -2.45 -1.60 7.44
CA ARG A 252 -2.59 -3.06 7.34
C ARG A 252 -3.82 -3.51 6.56
N PHE A 253 -4.87 -2.68 6.46
CA PHE A 253 -6.16 -3.12 5.91
C PHE A 253 -6.77 -2.16 4.87
N LEU A 254 -6.48 -0.86 4.90
CA LEU A 254 -6.98 0.08 3.88
C LEU A 254 -6.50 -0.27 2.45
N PRO A 255 -5.21 -0.65 2.22
CA PRO A 255 -4.76 -1.02 0.86
C PRO A 255 -5.48 -2.24 0.27
N VAL A 256 -6.06 -3.10 1.10
CA VAL A 256 -6.78 -4.30 0.64
C VAL A 256 -8.13 -3.92 0.03
N ILE A 257 -8.84 -2.99 0.69
CA ILE A 257 -10.18 -2.54 0.32
C ILE A 257 -10.18 -1.39 -0.68
N GLU A 258 -9.03 -0.76 -0.93
CA GLU A 258 -8.88 0.31 -1.92
C GLU A 258 -9.55 -0.07 -3.24
N ASP A 259 -10.30 0.89 -3.78
CA ASP A 259 -11.13 0.75 -4.98
C ASP A 259 -12.23 -0.32 -4.94
N SER A 260 -12.62 -0.84 -3.76
CA SER A 260 -13.72 -1.81 -3.59
C SER A 260 -15.01 -1.16 -3.10
N GLU A 261 -16.14 -1.88 -3.10
CA GLU A 261 -17.38 -1.40 -2.45
C GLU A 261 -17.24 -1.33 -0.93
N LEU A 262 -16.36 -2.16 -0.36
CA LEU A 262 -16.11 -2.20 1.07
C LEU A 262 -15.42 -0.91 1.58
N ASP A 263 -14.69 -0.22 0.70
CA ASP A 263 -14.13 1.10 1.00
C ASP A 263 -15.23 2.14 1.27
N VAL A 264 -16.28 2.16 0.45
CA VAL A 264 -17.46 3.01 0.62
C VAL A 264 -18.23 2.62 1.89
N GLU A 265 -18.47 1.32 2.10
CA GLU A 265 -19.11 0.81 3.32
C GLU A 265 -18.35 1.24 4.60
N LEU A 266 -17.02 1.16 4.56
CA LEU A 266 -16.17 1.54 5.69
C LEU A 266 -16.16 3.05 5.91
N GLY A 267 -16.05 3.85 4.85
CA GLY A 267 -16.08 5.31 4.93
C GLY A 267 -17.38 5.83 5.54
N ASP A 268 -18.53 5.27 5.13
CA ASP A 268 -19.83 5.57 5.72
C ASP A 268 -19.87 5.26 7.22
N TRP A 269 -19.30 4.11 7.62
CA TRP A 269 -19.19 3.73 9.02
C TRP A 269 -18.30 4.70 9.81
N VAL A 270 -17.16 5.13 9.25
CA VAL A 270 -16.27 6.10 9.90
C VAL A 270 -16.99 7.44 10.14
N ILE A 271 -17.70 7.95 9.13
CA ILE A 271 -18.48 9.20 9.28
C ILE A 271 -19.52 9.04 10.39
N GLN A 272 -20.29 7.95 10.36
CA GLN A 272 -21.32 7.70 11.36
C GLN A 272 -20.75 7.61 12.78
N GLU A 273 -19.65 6.89 12.97
CA GLU A 273 -19.03 6.71 14.27
C GLU A 273 -18.39 8.02 14.78
N ALA A 274 -17.81 8.82 13.89
CA ALA A 274 -17.29 10.15 14.23
C ALA A 274 -18.41 11.08 14.71
N LEU A 275 -19.53 11.14 13.97
CA LEU A 275 -20.70 11.94 14.36
C LEU A 275 -21.28 11.50 15.71
N ARG A 276 -21.42 10.18 15.91
CA ARG A 276 -21.86 9.61 17.19
C ARG A 276 -20.95 10.04 18.34
N GLN A 277 -19.63 10.02 18.11
CA GLN A 277 -18.66 10.40 19.12
C GLN A 277 -18.63 11.92 19.39
N MET A 278 -18.79 12.74 18.35
CA MET A 278 -18.93 14.19 18.47
C MET A 278 -20.17 14.57 19.28
N GLU A 279 -21.31 13.92 19.07
CA GLU A 279 -22.53 14.18 19.86
C GLU A 279 -22.33 13.80 21.33
N ALA A 280 -21.60 12.71 21.60
CA ALA A 280 -21.23 12.32 22.96
C ALA A 280 -20.32 13.35 23.66
N TRP A 281 -19.42 14.00 22.93
CA TRP A 281 -18.59 15.10 23.46
C TRP A 281 -19.38 16.39 23.63
N HIS A 282 -20.26 16.72 22.69
CA HIS A 282 -21.17 17.87 22.78
C HIS A 282 -22.01 17.79 24.07
N ALA A 283 -22.56 16.61 24.39
CA ALA A 283 -23.30 16.39 25.63
C ALA A 283 -22.45 16.56 26.91
N GLN A 284 -21.12 16.46 26.81
CA GLN A 284 -20.16 16.72 27.89
C GLN A 284 -19.69 18.19 27.93
N GLY A 285 -20.20 19.04 27.03
CA GLY A 285 -19.80 20.44 26.90
C GLY A 285 -18.50 20.66 26.12
N VAL A 286 -18.10 19.69 25.30
CA VAL A 286 -16.91 19.76 24.44
C VAL A 286 -17.34 19.87 22.99
N ASP A 287 -17.32 21.10 22.46
CA ASP A 287 -17.53 21.37 21.03
C ASP A 287 -16.18 21.37 20.31
N LEU A 288 -15.87 20.25 19.65
CA LEU A 288 -14.58 20.03 19.00
C LEU A 288 -14.79 19.73 17.51
N PRO A 289 -14.18 20.50 16.59
CA PRO A 289 -14.12 20.13 15.18
C PRO A 289 -13.42 18.78 15.00
N VAL A 290 -13.99 17.91 14.18
CA VAL A 290 -13.42 16.60 13.85
C VAL A 290 -13.19 16.49 12.36
N SER A 291 -11.98 16.08 12.00
CA SER A 291 -11.61 15.82 10.62
C SER A 291 -11.65 14.32 10.31
N ILE A 292 -12.18 13.97 9.15
CA ILE A 292 -12.48 12.59 8.76
C ILE A 292 -11.89 12.35 7.36
N ASN A 293 -11.00 11.35 7.28
CA ASN A 293 -10.41 10.90 6.01
C ASN A 293 -11.45 10.23 5.11
N ILE A 294 -11.53 10.66 3.85
CA ILE A 294 -12.41 10.11 2.82
C ILE A 294 -11.57 9.71 1.60
N SER A 295 -11.74 8.47 1.13
CA SER A 295 -11.07 8.00 -0.08
C SER A 295 -11.63 8.68 -1.33
N GLY A 296 -10.81 8.76 -2.39
CA GLY A 296 -11.25 9.29 -3.69
C GLY A 296 -12.47 8.56 -4.23
N LYS A 297 -12.49 7.23 -4.11
CA LYS A 297 -13.63 6.40 -4.54
C LYS A 297 -14.89 6.68 -3.74
N HIS A 298 -14.81 6.81 -2.41
CA HIS A 298 -15.99 7.11 -1.59
C HIS A 298 -16.56 8.48 -1.88
N LEU A 299 -15.70 9.49 -2.02
CA LEU A 299 -16.10 10.84 -2.39
C LEU A 299 -16.85 10.87 -3.74
N GLN A 300 -16.34 10.15 -4.74
CA GLN A 300 -16.91 10.09 -6.09
C GLN A 300 -18.07 9.10 -6.22
N HIS A 301 -18.41 8.36 -5.16
CA HIS A 301 -19.49 7.38 -5.19
C HIS A 301 -20.85 8.05 -5.45
N GLU A 302 -21.69 7.42 -6.29
CA GLU A 302 -23.01 7.95 -6.62
C GLU A 302 -23.85 8.12 -5.35
N GLY A 303 -24.30 9.35 -5.11
CA GLY A 303 -25.13 9.68 -3.94
C GLY A 303 -24.36 9.95 -2.64
N PHE A 304 -23.04 10.11 -2.67
CA PHE A 304 -22.22 10.50 -1.50
C PHE A 304 -22.82 11.70 -0.74
N THR A 305 -23.06 12.83 -1.43
CA THR A 305 -23.66 14.04 -0.83
C THR A 305 -25.00 13.75 -0.15
N ARG A 306 -25.86 12.94 -0.79
CA ARG A 306 -27.17 12.57 -0.24
C ARG A 306 -27.00 11.76 1.04
N ARG A 307 -26.09 10.79 1.03
CA ARG A 307 -25.78 9.94 2.18
C ARG A 307 -25.20 10.75 3.34
N LEU A 308 -24.27 11.67 3.05
CA LEU A 308 -23.73 12.59 4.04
C LEU A 308 -24.85 13.45 4.66
N ALA A 309 -25.76 14.00 3.85
CA ALA A 309 -26.90 14.76 4.36
C ALA A 309 -27.82 13.94 5.28
N GLU A 310 -28.06 12.65 4.95
CA GLU A 310 -28.81 11.73 5.80
C GLU A 310 -28.11 11.48 7.15
N LEU A 311 -26.78 11.26 7.13
CA LEU A 311 -25.98 11.07 8.34
C LEU A 311 -25.97 12.34 9.22
N LEU A 312 -25.78 13.51 8.63
CA LEU A 312 -25.84 14.80 9.35
C LEU A 312 -27.22 15.04 9.97
N ALA A 313 -28.30 14.76 9.24
CA ALA A 313 -29.67 14.95 9.72
C ALA A 313 -30.01 14.05 10.91
N ALA A 314 -29.32 12.92 11.09
CA ALA A 314 -29.47 12.05 12.24
C ALA A 314 -28.89 12.65 13.53
N HIS A 315 -28.03 13.67 13.44
CA HIS A 315 -27.36 14.32 14.58
C HIS A 315 -27.65 15.84 14.61
N PRO A 316 -28.91 16.26 14.82
CA PRO A 316 -29.35 17.66 14.69
C PRO A 316 -28.75 18.63 15.72
N ASN A 317 -28.13 18.11 16.78
CA ASN A 317 -27.46 18.91 17.81
C ASN A 317 -26.05 19.35 17.40
N LEU A 318 -25.47 18.71 16.38
CA LEU A 318 -24.15 19.05 15.88
C LEU A 318 -24.25 20.13 14.81
N ALA A 319 -23.42 21.16 14.94
CA ALA A 319 -23.24 22.12 13.86
C ALA A 319 -22.42 21.47 12.73
N PRO A 320 -22.89 21.42 11.47
CA PRO A 320 -22.15 20.80 10.38
C PRO A 320 -20.75 21.38 10.15
N GLY A 321 -20.54 22.66 10.52
CA GLY A 321 -19.23 23.33 10.45
C GLY A 321 -18.18 22.82 11.44
N LEU A 322 -18.53 21.85 12.29
CA LEU A 322 -17.56 21.11 13.10
C LEU A 322 -16.98 19.90 12.36
N ILE A 323 -17.45 19.60 11.15
CA ILE A 323 -17.01 18.44 10.38
C ILE A 323 -16.14 18.92 9.24
N GLU A 324 -14.95 18.34 9.15
CA GLU A 324 -14.01 18.57 8.08
C GLU A 324 -13.73 17.24 7.37
N LEU A 325 -13.92 17.20 6.06
CA LEU A 325 -13.55 16.03 5.26
C LEU A 325 -12.14 16.22 4.69
N GLU A 326 -11.29 15.24 4.91
CA GLU A 326 -9.92 15.18 4.44
C GLU A 326 -9.85 14.29 3.21
N VAL A 327 -9.28 14.83 2.13
CA VAL A 327 -9.13 14.14 0.84
C VAL A 327 -7.69 14.27 0.40
N LEU A 328 -7.08 13.15 0.01
CA LEU A 328 -5.72 13.14 -0.54
C LEU A 328 -5.60 14.06 -1.75
N GLU A 329 -4.46 14.74 -1.86
CA GLU A 329 -4.12 15.58 -3.01
C GLU A 329 -4.30 14.85 -4.34
N THR A 330 -3.79 13.62 -4.45
CA THR A 330 -3.84 12.81 -5.67
C THR A 330 -5.27 12.47 -6.10
N ALA A 331 -6.12 12.07 -5.14
CA ALA A 331 -7.52 11.75 -5.39
C ALA A 331 -8.32 12.97 -5.88
N ALA A 332 -7.99 14.17 -5.39
CA ALA A 332 -8.62 15.40 -5.86
C ALA A 332 -8.22 15.79 -7.29
N LEU A 333 -7.06 15.33 -7.78
CA LEU A 333 -6.52 15.65 -9.10
C LEU A 333 -7.05 14.75 -10.23
N GLU A 334 -7.54 13.56 -9.93
CA GLU A 334 -8.00 12.59 -10.95
C GLU A 334 -9.25 13.07 -11.73
N ASP A 335 -10.23 13.67 -11.04
CA ASP A 335 -11.45 14.24 -11.65
C ASP A 335 -11.85 15.57 -11.00
N MET A 336 -11.03 16.60 -11.24
CA MET A 336 -11.19 17.91 -10.60
C MET A 336 -12.56 18.56 -10.78
N ALA A 337 -13.18 18.42 -11.96
CA ALA A 337 -14.44 19.12 -12.25
C ALA A 337 -15.57 18.55 -11.38
N ASN A 338 -15.63 17.22 -11.29
CA ASN A 338 -16.57 16.50 -10.45
C ASN A 338 -16.30 16.76 -8.95
N VAL A 339 -15.03 16.65 -8.52
CA VAL A 339 -14.62 16.89 -7.14
C VAL A 339 -14.96 18.32 -6.68
N ALA A 340 -14.74 19.34 -7.52
CA ALA A 340 -15.08 20.72 -7.19
C ALA A 340 -16.61 20.93 -7.03
N GLU A 341 -17.43 20.24 -7.83
CA GLU A 341 -18.89 20.26 -7.70
C GLU A 341 -19.34 19.59 -6.39
N LEU A 342 -18.79 18.42 -6.07
CA LEU A 342 -19.04 17.68 -4.83
C LEU A 342 -18.65 18.48 -3.59
N PHE A 343 -17.51 19.18 -3.62
CA PHE A 343 -17.11 20.08 -2.53
C PHE A 343 -18.12 21.22 -2.38
N GLY A 344 -18.57 21.80 -3.49
CA GLY A 344 -19.61 22.84 -3.49
C GLY A 344 -20.95 22.36 -2.91
N GLU A 345 -21.31 21.11 -3.19
CA GLU A 345 -22.47 20.44 -2.61
C GLU A 345 -22.36 20.22 -1.11
N CYS A 346 -21.26 19.61 -0.66
CA CYS A 346 -21.03 19.33 0.75
C CYS A 346 -20.87 20.61 1.58
N ARG A 347 -20.28 21.67 0.99
CA ARG A 347 -20.24 23.01 1.61
C ARG A 347 -21.63 23.61 1.81
N ARG A 348 -22.61 23.33 0.95
CA ARG A 348 -24.02 23.74 1.16
C ARG A 348 -24.66 23.01 2.35
N LEU A 349 -24.14 21.84 2.71
CA LEU A 349 -24.53 21.15 3.96
C LEU A 349 -23.83 21.73 5.20
N GLY A 350 -22.84 22.61 5.00
CA GLY A 350 -22.08 23.28 6.05
C GLY A 350 -20.79 22.56 6.46
N VAL A 351 -20.37 21.53 5.73
CA VAL A 351 -19.14 20.75 5.97
C VAL A 351 -17.94 21.43 5.29
N SER A 352 -16.77 21.47 5.95
CA SER A 352 -15.53 22.00 5.38
C SER A 352 -14.66 20.91 4.76
N PHE A 353 -13.69 21.32 3.95
CA PHE A 353 -12.75 20.39 3.32
C PHE A 353 -11.30 20.79 3.60
N ALA A 354 -10.47 19.77 3.78
CA ALA A 354 -9.02 19.87 3.83
C ALA A 354 -8.40 19.00 2.72
N LEU A 355 -7.33 19.51 2.12
CA LEU A 355 -6.47 18.71 1.24
C LEU A 355 -5.34 18.11 2.07
N ASP A 356 -5.21 16.79 2.00
CA ASP A 356 -4.23 16.01 2.74
C ASP A 356 -3.03 15.58 1.87
N ASP A 357 -1.92 15.22 2.53
CA ASP A 357 -0.63 14.80 1.93
C ASP A 357 -0.08 15.80 0.88
N PHE A 358 -0.32 17.11 1.08
CA PHE A 358 0.01 18.12 0.08
C PHE A 358 1.52 18.29 -0.10
N GLY A 359 1.98 18.25 -1.36
CA GLY A 359 3.37 18.43 -1.76
C GLY A 359 4.05 17.13 -2.22
N THR A 360 3.40 15.99 -2.03
CA THR A 360 3.87 14.68 -2.51
C THR A 360 3.50 14.43 -3.98
N GLY A 361 2.48 15.13 -4.50
CA GLY A 361 1.98 15.03 -5.86
C GLY A 361 2.44 16.14 -6.83
N TYR A 362 2.11 15.97 -8.12
CA TYR A 362 2.35 16.98 -9.16
C TYR A 362 1.20 18.01 -9.22
N SER A 363 1.11 18.91 -8.25
CA SER A 363 0.10 19.97 -8.29
C SER A 363 0.50 21.14 -9.19
N SER A 364 -0.35 21.46 -10.18
CA SER A 364 -0.33 22.77 -10.83
C SER A 364 -0.96 23.81 -9.91
N LEU A 365 -0.37 25.00 -9.78
CA LEU A 365 -0.97 26.16 -9.09
C LEU A 365 -2.39 26.48 -9.59
N THR A 366 -2.68 26.13 -10.85
CA THR A 366 -4.01 26.27 -11.46
C THR A 366 -5.04 25.40 -10.75
N TYR A 367 -4.67 24.18 -10.36
CA TYR A 367 -5.52 23.19 -9.69
C TYR A 367 -5.83 23.61 -8.28
N PHE A 368 -4.79 24.03 -7.54
CA PHE A 368 -4.96 24.57 -6.21
C PHE A 368 -5.97 25.72 -6.18
N ARG A 369 -5.91 26.64 -7.15
CA ARG A 369 -6.87 27.76 -7.25
C ARG A 369 -8.32 27.32 -7.46
N GLN A 370 -8.57 26.20 -8.13
CA GLN A 370 -9.92 25.75 -8.49
C GLN A 370 -10.57 24.90 -7.40
N LEU A 371 -9.80 24.18 -6.59
CA LEU A 371 -10.32 23.35 -5.51
C LEU A 371 -10.74 24.22 -4.31
N PRO A 372 -12.01 24.19 -3.86
CA PRO A 372 -12.49 25.03 -2.77
C PRO A 372 -12.21 24.39 -1.39
N ALA A 373 -10.98 23.95 -1.16
CA ALA A 373 -10.53 23.48 0.16
C ALA A 373 -10.23 24.68 1.07
N ASP A 374 -10.62 24.56 2.34
CA ASP A 374 -10.47 25.61 3.35
C ASP A 374 -9.11 25.49 4.09
N VAL A 375 -8.66 24.25 4.25
CA VAL A 375 -7.41 23.87 4.94
C VAL A 375 -6.52 23.08 3.98
N LEU A 376 -5.22 23.28 4.11
CA LEU A 376 -4.20 22.45 3.49
C LEU A 376 -3.33 21.83 4.59
N LYS A 377 -3.17 20.51 4.55
CA LYS A 377 -2.32 19.74 5.46
C LYS A 377 -0.99 19.46 4.77
N ILE A 378 0.11 19.90 5.38
CA ILE A 378 1.47 19.63 4.86
C ILE A 378 1.87 18.23 5.29
N ASP A 379 2.24 17.40 4.32
CA ASP A 379 2.60 16.00 4.55
C ASP A 379 3.72 15.84 5.60
N GLN A 380 3.55 14.84 6.47
CA GLN A 380 4.47 14.54 7.57
C GLN A 380 5.91 14.23 7.12
N SER A 381 6.14 13.75 5.90
CA SER A 381 7.47 13.43 5.39
C SER A 381 8.33 14.68 5.29
N PHE A 382 7.79 15.80 4.80
CA PHE A 382 8.48 17.08 4.76
C PHE A 382 8.68 17.64 6.17
N ILE A 383 7.64 17.61 7.00
CA ILE A 383 7.71 18.20 8.35
C ILE A 383 8.73 17.48 9.23
N ARG A 384 8.78 16.14 9.21
CA ARG A 384 9.74 15.37 10.03
C ARG A 384 11.19 15.67 9.69
N ASN A 385 11.47 15.97 8.43
CA ASN A 385 12.82 16.15 7.92
C ASN A 385 13.23 17.61 7.77
N MET A 386 12.30 18.58 7.80
CA MET A 386 12.58 20.01 7.54
C MET A 386 13.63 20.64 8.46
N LEU A 387 13.93 20.00 9.60
CA LEU A 387 14.95 20.48 10.51
C LEU A 387 16.37 20.06 10.09
N ASP A 388 16.49 19.00 9.28
CA ASP A 388 17.76 18.38 8.88
C ASP A 388 17.98 18.38 7.36
N ASP A 389 16.92 18.55 6.56
CA ASP A 389 16.94 18.62 5.10
C ASP A 389 16.45 20.01 4.61
N ALA A 390 17.31 20.70 3.86
CA ALA A 390 17.03 22.03 3.34
C ALA A 390 16.03 22.03 2.17
N ASP A 391 15.96 20.93 1.40
CA ASP A 391 14.99 20.79 0.32
C ASP A 391 13.58 20.61 0.92
N ASP A 392 13.45 19.80 1.97
CA ASP A 392 12.17 19.63 2.68
C ASP A 392 11.73 20.93 3.37
N LEU A 393 12.66 21.68 3.97
CA LEU A 393 12.36 23.01 4.51
C LEU A 393 11.85 23.98 3.43
N ALA A 394 12.50 24.02 2.26
CA ALA A 394 12.10 24.87 1.15
C ALA A 394 10.69 24.50 0.62
N ILE A 395 10.35 23.22 0.61
CA ILE A 395 8.99 22.75 0.28
C ILE A 395 7.98 23.29 1.29
N VAL A 396 8.24 23.13 2.60
CA VAL A 396 7.37 23.63 3.67
C VAL A 396 7.14 25.14 3.55
N GLU A 397 8.21 25.92 3.31
CA GLU A 397 8.13 27.36 3.06
C GLU A 397 7.28 27.70 1.85
N GLY A 398 7.49 27.00 0.74
CA GLY A 398 6.72 27.16 -0.49
C GLY A 398 5.22 26.92 -0.24
N VAL A 399 4.87 25.83 0.44
CA VAL A 399 3.48 25.49 0.75
C VAL A 399 2.83 26.53 1.67
N ILE A 400 3.53 26.98 2.71
CA ILE A 400 3.04 28.06 3.59
C ILE A 400 2.85 29.37 2.80
N GLY A 401 3.79 29.72 1.93
CA GLY A 401 3.67 30.89 1.05
C GLY A 401 2.44 30.82 0.12
N LEU A 402 2.15 29.64 -0.42
CA LEU A 402 0.96 29.41 -1.25
C LEU A 402 -0.33 29.59 -0.46
N THR A 403 -0.44 28.99 0.73
CA THR A 403 -1.65 29.12 1.55
C THR A 403 -1.90 30.58 1.94
N GLN A 404 -0.85 31.36 2.25
CA GLN A 404 -0.97 32.80 2.50
C GLN A 404 -1.45 33.57 1.26
N ALA A 405 -0.90 33.29 0.07
CA ALA A 405 -1.28 33.95 -1.17
C ALA A 405 -2.75 33.72 -1.55
N PHE A 406 -3.25 32.51 -1.32
CA PHE A 406 -4.64 32.13 -1.59
C PHE A 406 -5.58 32.29 -0.39
N ARG A 407 -5.09 32.80 0.75
CA ARG A 407 -5.85 33.03 2.00
C ARG A 407 -6.53 31.77 2.53
N ARG A 408 -5.80 30.65 2.49
CA ARG A 408 -6.23 29.36 3.06
C ARG A 408 -5.53 29.12 4.38
N GLN A 409 -6.14 28.28 5.21
CA GLN A 409 -5.49 27.79 6.42
C GLN A 409 -4.47 26.71 6.07
N VAL A 410 -3.42 26.62 6.86
CA VAL A 410 -2.38 25.61 6.74
C VAL A 410 -2.20 24.93 8.09
N ILE A 411 -2.04 23.61 8.06
CA ILE A 411 -1.70 22.81 9.22
C ILE A 411 -0.53 21.90 8.86
N ALA A 412 0.46 21.81 9.76
CA ALA A 412 1.60 20.91 9.59
C ALA A 412 1.35 19.60 10.32
N GLU A 413 1.56 18.49 9.63
CA GLU A 413 1.46 17.14 10.20
C GLU A 413 2.81 16.57 10.58
N GLY A 414 2.84 15.60 11.48
CA GLY A 414 4.12 14.98 11.87
C GLY A 414 5.02 15.92 12.67
N VAL A 415 4.45 16.88 13.42
CA VAL A 415 5.20 17.68 14.41
C VAL A 415 5.60 16.77 15.57
N GLU A 416 6.84 16.26 15.52
CA GLU A 416 7.35 15.29 16.52
C GLU A 416 8.03 15.95 17.71
N THR A 417 8.43 17.21 17.58
CA THR A 417 9.19 17.91 18.61
C THR A 417 8.78 19.38 18.70
N VAL A 418 9.13 20.01 19.83
CA VAL A 418 8.90 21.44 20.06
C VAL A 418 9.58 22.29 18.98
N GLU A 419 10.73 21.83 18.50
CA GLU A 419 11.52 22.48 17.46
C GLU A 419 10.79 22.60 16.12
N HIS A 420 10.08 21.55 15.72
CA HIS A 420 9.24 21.59 14.52
C HIS A 420 8.23 22.74 14.64
N GLY A 421 7.53 22.81 15.79
CA GLY A 421 6.56 23.86 16.05
C GLY A 421 7.16 25.27 16.07
N LEU A 422 8.38 25.42 16.58
CA LEU A 422 9.11 26.69 16.60
C LEU A 422 9.39 27.21 15.19
N VAL A 423 9.97 26.37 14.32
CA VAL A 423 10.23 26.72 12.92
C VAL A 423 8.93 27.05 12.19
N LEU A 424 7.88 26.22 12.35
CA LEU A 424 6.58 26.44 11.74
C LEU A 424 5.94 27.78 12.13
N LEU A 425 5.99 28.14 13.42
CA LEU A 425 5.47 29.43 13.92
C LEU A 425 6.18 30.63 13.28
N LEU A 426 7.44 30.48 12.90
CA LEU A 426 8.25 31.54 12.30
C LEU A 426 7.98 31.66 10.80
N LEU A 427 7.74 30.54 10.14
CA LEU A 427 7.27 30.49 8.75
C LEU A 427 5.82 30.99 8.61
N GLY A 428 5.07 31.09 9.72
CA GLY A 428 3.70 31.58 9.76
C GLY A 428 2.63 30.48 9.73
N CYS A 429 3.02 29.23 10.01
CA CYS A 429 2.12 28.12 10.25
C CYS A 429 1.80 28.03 11.75
N ASP A 430 0.58 28.39 12.13
CA ASP A 430 0.15 28.42 13.53
C ASP A 430 -0.48 27.10 14.00
N MET A 431 -0.86 26.22 13.07
CA MET A 431 -1.63 25.01 13.34
C MET A 431 -0.75 23.78 13.15
N ALA A 432 -0.83 22.83 14.07
CA ALA A 432 -0.03 21.62 14.01
C ALA A 432 -0.75 20.38 14.57
N GLN A 433 -0.30 19.23 14.09
CA GLN A 433 -0.63 17.91 14.57
C GLN A 433 0.62 17.02 14.51
N GLY A 434 0.78 16.13 15.48
CA GLY A 434 1.91 15.21 15.51
C GLY A 434 2.19 14.64 16.90
N PHE A 435 3.13 13.70 16.98
CA PHE A 435 3.44 12.98 18.22
C PHE A 435 4.11 13.83 19.29
N GLY A 436 4.73 14.96 18.91
CA GLY A 436 5.24 15.95 19.85
C GLY A 436 4.15 16.72 20.58
N ILE A 437 2.91 16.68 20.07
CA ILE A 437 1.71 17.22 20.72
C ILE A 437 1.00 16.10 21.47
N ALA A 438 0.57 15.07 20.75
CA ALA A 438 -0.04 13.88 21.30
C ALA A 438 -0.09 12.75 20.26
N HIS A 439 0.01 11.52 20.77
CA HIS A 439 -0.34 10.33 19.99
C HIS A 439 -1.86 10.23 19.83
N PRO A 440 -2.35 9.57 18.76
CA PRO A 440 -3.76 9.22 18.65
C PRO A 440 -4.23 8.44 19.89
N MET A 441 -5.38 8.81 20.45
CA MET A 441 -5.89 8.21 21.69
C MET A 441 -7.37 7.79 21.57
N PRO A 442 -7.83 6.84 22.39
CA PRO A 442 -9.26 6.51 22.48
C PRO A 442 -10.10 7.74 22.84
N ALA A 443 -11.32 7.79 22.31
CA ALA A 443 -12.22 8.94 22.46
C ALA A 443 -12.49 9.36 23.92
N ALA A 444 -12.46 8.40 24.86
CA ALA A 444 -12.69 8.64 26.28
C ALA A 444 -11.58 9.48 26.95
N LEU A 445 -10.37 9.47 26.41
CA LEU A 445 -9.22 10.19 26.99
C LEU A 445 -9.14 11.64 26.52
N LEU A 446 -9.71 11.94 25.36
CA LEU A 446 -9.55 13.24 24.69
C LEU A 446 -10.07 14.43 25.51
N PRO A 447 -11.26 14.39 26.15
CA PRO A 447 -11.77 15.54 26.92
C PRO A 447 -10.87 15.93 28.10
N GLU A 448 -10.29 14.95 28.80
CA GLU A 448 -9.34 15.24 29.89
C GLU A 448 -8.04 15.80 29.35
N TRP A 449 -7.51 15.20 28.27
CA TRP A 449 -6.30 15.69 27.62
C TRP A 449 -6.45 17.16 27.18
N ILE A 450 -7.58 17.54 26.58
CA ILE A 450 -7.86 18.93 26.16
C ILE A 450 -7.82 19.88 27.37
N ARG A 451 -8.39 19.48 28.51
CA ARG A 451 -8.41 20.31 29.73
C ARG A 451 -7.02 20.52 30.33
N GLN A 452 -6.12 19.56 30.14
CA GLN A 452 -4.76 19.59 30.66
C GLN A 452 -3.74 20.17 29.66
N PHE A 453 -4.14 20.39 28.42
CA PHE A 453 -3.22 20.85 27.38
C PHE A 453 -2.63 22.23 27.71
N THR A 454 -1.30 22.26 27.80
CA THR A 454 -0.51 23.49 27.90
C THR A 454 0.48 23.53 26.74
N PRO A 455 0.56 24.62 25.96
CA PRO A 455 1.58 24.76 24.94
C PRO A 455 2.97 24.77 25.57
N ASP A 456 3.97 24.36 24.80
CA ASP A 456 5.36 24.48 25.23
C ASP A 456 5.76 25.95 25.40
N GLU A 457 6.59 26.24 26.41
CA GLU A 457 7.06 27.59 26.71
C GLU A 457 7.82 28.22 25.54
N LEU A 458 8.58 27.41 24.77
CA LEU A 458 9.33 27.88 23.61
C LEU A 458 8.42 28.43 22.51
N TRP A 459 7.24 27.85 22.30
CA TRP A 459 6.24 28.38 21.38
C TRP A 459 5.73 29.73 21.87
N GLY A 460 5.49 29.88 23.16
CA GLY A 460 5.13 31.15 23.78
C GLY A 460 6.18 32.24 23.50
N LEU A 461 7.46 31.96 23.71
CA LEU A 461 8.56 32.88 23.45
C LEU A 461 8.65 33.29 21.96
N ALA A 462 8.54 32.31 21.05
CA ALA A 462 8.56 32.57 19.61
C ALA A 462 7.46 33.53 19.16
N THR A 463 6.30 33.46 19.80
CA THR A 463 5.14 34.27 19.43
C THR A 463 5.19 35.69 19.99
N ALA A 464 5.94 35.91 21.07
CA ALA A 464 6.10 37.21 21.70
C ALA A 464 6.96 38.18 20.87
N PHE A 465 7.77 37.67 19.93
CA PHE A 465 8.72 38.47 19.16
C PHE A 465 8.61 38.21 17.65
N LYS A 466 8.88 39.24 16.84
CA LYS A 466 9.00 39.09 15.38
C LYS A 466 10.46 38.86 15.02
N TRP A 467 10.80 37.61 14.74
CA TRP A 467 12.10 37.22 14.21
C TRP A 467 12.15 37.40 12.70
N SER A 468 13.30 37.77 12.17
CA SER A 468 13.54 37.67 10.73
C SER A 468 13.81 36.21 10.38
N HIS A 469 13.45 35.78 9.17
CA HIS A 469 13.77 34.42 8.69
C HIS A 469 15.28 34.16 8.71
N GLU A 470 16.05 35.21 8.44
CA GLU A 470 17.50 35.28 8.52
C GLU A 470 18.08 34.99 9.93
N ASP A 471 17.30 35.19 11.01
CA ASP A 471 17.72 34.93 12.40
C ASP A 471 17.23 33.58 12.93
N LEU A 472 16.52 32.81 12.12
CA LEU A 472 15.96 31.51 12.49
C LEU A 472 17.01 30.53 13.03
N PRO A 473 18.18 30.35 12.37
CA PRO A 473 19.21 29.44 12.87
C PRO A 473 19.74 29.81 14.26
N MET A 474 19.82 31.11 14.58
CA MET A 474 20.25 31.59 15.91
C MET A 474 19.22 31.27 17.00
N LEU A 475 17.93 31.33 16.67
CA LEU A 475 16.85 31.01 17.61
C LEU A 475 16.83 29.50 17.97
N ILE A 476 17.15 28.64 17.01
CA ILE A 476 17.21 27.19 17.22
C ILE A 476 18.61 26.69 17.63
N ALA A 477 19.58 27.58 17.82
CA ALA A 477 20.96 27.19 18.13
C ALA A 477 21.09 26.48 19.49
N ASP A 478 20.45 27.01 20.56
CA ASP A 478 20.44 26.38 21.90
C ASP A 478 19.77 25.02 21.86
N VAL A 479 18.75 24.92 21.01
CA VAL A 479 17.95 23.73 20.80
C VAL A 479 18.77 22.65 20.08
N ASP A 480 19.48 22.98 19.01
CA ASP A 480 20.36 22.06 18.27
C ASP A 480 21.47 21.54 19.18
N HIS A 481 22.04 22.41 20.01
CA HIS A 481 23.02 22.03 21.02
C HIS A 481 22.40 21.10 22.09
N SER A 482 21.23 21.45 22.63
CA SER A 482 20.55 20.62 23.62
C SER A 482 20.15 19.26 23.06
N ARG A 483 19.84 19.13 21.76
CA ARG A 483 19.55 17.86 21.10
C ARG A 483 20.77 16.97 21.07
N TRP A 484 21.91 17.50 20.62
CA TRP A 484 23.18 16.78 20.64
C TRP A 484 23.51 16.27 22.05
N ARG A 485 23.33 17.12 23.08
CA ARG A 485 23.48 16.74 24.47
C ARG A 485 22.54 15.60 24.87
N LYS A 486 21.24 15.71 24.60
CA LYS A 486 20.26 14.66 24.93
C LYS A 486 20.62 13.33 24.26
N SER A 487 21.05 13.34 23.00
CA SER A 487 21.51 12.14 22.29
C SER A 487 22.75 11.52 22.92
N LEU A 488 23.70 12.35 23.39
CA LEU A 488 24.87 11.87 24.12
C LEU A 488 24.45 11.17 25.42
N TYR A 489 23.58 11.78 26.22
CA TYR A 489 23.11 11.16 27.46
C TYR A 489 22.27 9.89 27.22
N ALA A 490 21.41 9.89 26.20
CA ALA A 490 20.65 8.70 25.81
C ALA A 490 21.59 7.54 25.44
N TYR A 491 22.68 7.81 24.71
CA TYR A 491 23.71 6.83 24.42
C TYR A 491 24.43 6.33 25.68
N LEU A 492 24.78 7.23 26.60
CA LEU A 492 25.46 6.88 27.86
C LEU A 492 24.57 6.08 28.84
N ASP A 493 23.26 6.23 28.74
CA ASP A 493 22.28 5.51 29.56
C ASP A 493 21.79 4.21 28.87
N ASP A 494 22.20 3.96 27.62
CA ASP A 494 21.80 2.78 26.86
C ASP A 494 22.58 1.53 27.26
N THR A 495 21.93 0.67 28.04
CA THR A 495 22.48 -0.64 28.40
C THR A 495 22.25 -1.73 27.35
N THR A 496 21.50 -1.44 26.28
CA THR A 496 21.09 -2.41 25.25
C THR A 496 21.98 -2.41 24.01
N GLY A 497 22.76 -1.33 23.81
CA GLY A 497 23.62 -1.13 22.63
C GLY A 497 22.84 -0.83 21.34
N ALA A 498 21.58 -0.44 21.45
CA ALA A 498 20.70 -0.12 20.33
C ALA A 498 20.85 1.33 19.85
N ILE A 499 21.26 2.24 20.73
CA ILE A 499 21.42 3.65 20.44
C ILE A 499 22.81 3.90 19.85
N ARG A 500 22.87 4.61 18.73
CA ARG A 500 24.14 5.02 18.12
C ARG A 500 24.70 6.26 18.82
N PRO A 501 26.03 6.39 18.95
CA PRO A 501 26.63 7.58 19.51
C PRO A 501 26.39 8.80 18.59
N PRO A 502 26.21 10.01 19.14
CA PRO A 502 26.09 11.22 18.35
C PRO A 502 27.41 11.58 17.66
N GLU A 503 27.35 12.50 16.67
CA GLU A 503 28.54 13.09 16.05
C GLU A 503 29.36 13.85 17.10
N LEU A 504 30.66 13.55 17.19
CA LEU A 504 31.55 14.13 18.20
C LEU A 504 32.52 15.15 17.61
N ASP A 505 32.60 15.27 16.28
CA ASP A 505 33.27 16.41 15.66
C ASP A 505 32.39 17.67 15.79
N HIS A 506 32.92 18.67 16.48
CA HIS A 506 32.24 19.95 16.74
C HIS A 506 32.03 20.78 15.47
N HIS A 507 32.68 20.48 14.34
CA HIS A 507 32.35 21.08 13.04
C HIS A 507 31.23 20.34 12.30
N GLN A 508 31.02 19.06 12.62
CA GLN A 508 30.07 18.19 11.91
C GLN A 508 28.74 18.04 12.63
N CYS A 509 28.67 18.35 13.92
CA CYS A 509 27.40 18.44 14.63
C CYS A 509 26.55 19.59 14.06
N ARG A 510 25.23 19.49 14.23
CA ARG A 510 24.28 20.42 13.60
C ARG A 510 24.49 21.88 14.01
N PHE A 511 24.68 22.12 15.32
CA PHE A 511 25.03 23.43 15.84
C PHE A 511 26.35 23.95 15.23
N GLY A 512 27.36 23.08 15.15
CA GLY A 512 28.66 23.38 14.53
C GLY A 512 28.54 23.81 13.08
N ARG A 513 27.85 23.02 12.25
CA ARG A 513 27.64 23.33 10.83
C ARG A 513 27.04 24.72 10.63
N TRP A 514 26.10 25.13 11.47
CA TRP A 514 25.57 26.49 11.46
C TRP A 514 26.59 27.52 12.00
N TYR A 515 27.20 27.27 13.16
CA TYR A 515 28.16 28.20 13.79
C TYR A 515 29.30 28.61 12.83
N TYR A 516 29.81 27.63 12.07
CA TYR A 516 30.87 27.82 11.08
C TYR A 516 30.37 28.22 9.67
N SER A 517 29.06 28.28 9.44
CA SER A 517 28.50 28.72 8.14
C SER A 517 28.56 30.24 7.99
N GLN A 518 28.32 30.73 6.77
CA GLN A 518 28.19 32.17 6.52
C GLN A 518 27.05 32.80 7.34
N ASP A 519 25.98 32.04 7.63
CA ASP A 519 24.85 32.51 8.41
C ASP A 519 25.19 32.64 9.90
N GLY A 520 25.94 31.70 10.47
CA GLY A 520 26.42 31.80 11.85
C GLY A 520 27.37 32.99 12.04
N GLN A 521 28.27 33.21 11.07
CA GLN A 521 29.27 34.28 11.15
C GLN A 521 28.69 35.70 11.14
N ARG A 522 27.39 35.87 10.86
CA ARG A 522 26.68 37.14 10.99
C ARG A 522 26.67 37.67 12.42
N TYR A 523 26.77 36.78 13.40
CA TYR A 523 26.78 37.12 14.83
C TYR A 523 28.18 37.29 15.41
N ALA A 524 29.24 37.18 14.60
CA ALA A 524 30.65 37.26 15.04
C ALA A 524 31.01 38.59 15.75
N GLY A 525 30.21 39.63 15.55
CA GLY A 525 30.36 40.91 16.26
C GLY A 525 30.07 40.82 17.76
N ALA A 526 29.21 39.90 18.21
CA ALA A 526 28.87 39.72 19.61
C ALA A 526 30.01 39.03 20.38
N ASP A 527 30.39 39.57 21.54
CA ASP A 527 31.43 38.96 22.40
C ASP A 527 31.00 37.55 22.85
N ALA A 528 29.72 37.37 23.16
CA ALA A 528 29.14 36.08 23.52
C ALA A 528 29.26 35.04 22.39
N PHE A 529 29.17 35.45 21.11
CA PHE A 529 29.32 34.52 19.98
C PHE A 529 30.75 34.00 19.87
N ARG A 530 31.76 34.86 20.09
CA ARG A 530 33.18 34.45 20.09
C ARG A 530 33.52 33.49 21.22
N MET A 531 32.82 33.57 22.36
CA MET A 531 33.00 32.64 23.47
C MET A 531 32.45 31.24 23.20
N ILE A 532 31.52 31.09 22.25
CA ILE A 532 30.90 29.80 21.92
C ILE A 532 31.93 28.82 21.36
N GLU A 533 32.89 29.25 20.53
CA GLU A 533 33.89 28.36 19.91
C GLU A 533 34.64 27.53 20.95
N ASP A 534 35.30 28.20 21.90
CA ASP A 534 36.06 27.56 22.97
C ASP A 534 35.19 26.65 23.87
N LEU A 535 33.92 27.02 24.08
CA LEU A 535 32.99 26.24 24.90
C LEU A 535 32.49 25.00 24.14
N HIS A 536 32.21 25.16 22.86
CA HIS A 536 31.69 24.12 21.98
C HIS A 536 32.74 23.04 21.73
N GLU A 537 33.97 23.41 21.42
CA GLU A 537 35.10 22.49 21.28
C GLU A 537 35.30 21.67 22.56
N LYS A 538 35.34 22.34 23.72
CA LYS A 538 35.47 21.67 25.04
C LYS A 538 34.34 20.70 25.35
N LEU A 539 33.11 21.03 24.96
CA LEU A 539 31.96 20.14 25.16
C LEU A 539 32.09 18.87 24.34
N HIS A 540 32.51 18.98 23.08
CA HIS A 540 32.75 17.85 22.20
C HIS A 540 33.94 16.98 22.67
N ASP A 541 34.99 17.58 23.19
CA ASP A 541 36.10 16.87 23.84
C ASP A 541 35.64 16.09 25.08
N LEU A 542 34.84 16.72 25.94
CA LEU A 542 34.25 16.07 27.11
C LEU A 542 33.29 14.95 26.71
N GLY A 543 32.49 15.15 25.65
CA GLY A 543 31.60 14.13 25.09
C GLY A 543 32.36 12.92 24.55
N SER A 544 33.52 13.16 23.91
CA SER A 544 34.42 12.10 23.44
C SER A 544 35.02 11.29 24.60
N GLN A 545 35.42 11.96 25.69
CA GLN A 545 35.90 11.30 26.91
C GLN A 545 34.81 10.50 27.61
N LEU A 546 33.59 11.06 27.72
CA LEU A 546 32.43 10.36 28.29
C LEU A 546 32.10 9.09 27.50
N ARG A 547 32.08 9.17 26.18
CA ARG A 547 31.90 8.01 25.30
C ARG A 547 33.00 6.99 25.52
N GLN A 548 34.26 7.41 25.55
CA GLN A 548 35.38 6.50 25.76
C GLN A 548 35.25 5.75 27.10
N CYS A 549 34.94 6.43 28.20
CA CYS A 549 34.73 5.79 29.51
C CYS A 549 33.53 4.83 29.51
N HIS A 550 32.45 5.18 28.82
CA HIS A 550 31.28 4.32 28.66
C HIS A 550 31.61 3.06 27.85
N ASP A 551 32.28 3.20 26.70
CA ASP A 551 32.65 2.11 25.81
C ASP A 551 33.68 1.16 26.46
N THR A 552 34.53 1.66 27.36
CA THR A 552 35.52 0.85 28.12
C THR A 552 35.01 0.32 29.46
N GLY A 553 33.83 0.75 29.92
CA GLY A 553 33.26 0.36 31.22
C GLY A 553 33.95 0.98 32.44
N GLU A 554 34.71 2.07 32.26
CA GLU A 554 35.43 2.77 33.33
C GLU A 554 34.54 3.80 34.04
N ASN A 555 33.69 3.33 34.96
CA ASN A 555 32.68 4.17 35.63
C ASN A 555 33.24 5.20 36.64
N GLY A 556 34.51 5.11 37.01
CA GLY A 556 35.09 5.94 38.08
C GLY A 556 35.22 7.44 37.74
N ALA A 557 35.28 7.79 36.46
CA ALA A 557 35.46 9.17 35.98
C ALA A 557 34.19 9.79 35.35
N ILE A 558 33.17 8.97 35.05
CA ILE A 558 31.97 9.40 34.31
C ILE A 558 31.23 10.52 35.04
N GLU A 559 31.05 10.41 36.36
CA GLU A 559 30.29 11.42 37.13
C GLU A 559 31.00 12.78 37.15
N ALA A 560 32.33 12.79 37.31
CA ALA A 560 33.12 14.01 37.28
C ALA A 560 33.11 14.66 35.88
N LEU A 561 33.17 13.84 34.82
CA LEU A 561 33.07 14.30 33.44
C LEU A 561 31.66 14.84 33.12
N LYS A 562 30.59 14.19 33.58
CA LYS A 562 29.20 14.69 33.46
C LYS A 562 29.05 16.05 34.15
N GLN A 563 29.59 16.20 35.36
CA GLN A 563 29.56 17.48 36.07
C GLN A 563 30.32 18.59 35.31
N ALA A 564 31.51 18.29 34.80
CA ALA A 564 32.28 19.24 34.00
C ALA A 564 31.57 19.60 32.70
N PHE A 565 30.95 18.62 32.04
CA PHE A 565 30.15 18.81 30.83
C PHE A 565 28.97 19.74 31.09
N GLU A 566 28.15 19.49 32.12
CA GLU A 566 27.00 20.34 32.45
C GLU A 566 27.41 21.76 32.80
N GLN A 567 28.57 21.96 33.44
CA GLN A 567 29.09 23.29 33.72
C GLN A 567 29.47 24.06 32.46
N GLN A 568 30.06 23.42 31.44
CA GLN A 568 30.35 24.09 30.17
C GLN A 568 29.07 24.30 29.34
N ASN A 569 28.16 23.34 29.36
CA ASN A 569 26.87 23.42 28.67
C ASN A 569 26.06 24.63 29.16
N ALA A 570 25.98 24.83 30.48
CA ALA A 570 25.28 25.99 31.06
C ALA A 570 25.85 27.33 30.56
N LYS A 571 27.18 27.45 30.41
CA LYS A 571 27.82 28.66 29.89
C LYS A 571 27.55 28.87 28.41
N LEU A 572 27.56 27.78 27.62
CA LEU A 572 27.28 27.86 26.19
C LEU A 572 25.82 28.28 25.94
N THR A 573 24.87 27.68 26.67
CA THR A 573 23.46 28.09 26.65
C THR A 573 23.28 29.55 27.07
N GLU A 574 24.00 30.02 28.10
CA GLU A 574 23.96 31.44 28.50
C GLU A 574 24.48 32.36 27.38
N CYS A 575 25.56 31.97 26.68
CA CYS A 575 26.08 32.73 25.53
C CYS A 575 25.05 32.79 24.40
N ILE A 576 24.41 31.66 24.07
CA ILE A 576 23.37 31.62 23.04
C ILE A 576 22.19 32.50 23.41
N GLN A 577 21.69 32.39 24.65
CA GLN A 577 20.58 33.21 25.15
C GLN A 577 20.91 34.71 25.14
N HIS A 578 22.16 35.07 25.45
CA HIS A 578 22.62 36.46 25.37
C HIS A 578 22.56 36.99 23.94
N ILE A 579 23.04 36.22 22.95
CA ILE A 579 22.99 36.61 21.53
C ILE A 579 21.54 36.70 21.06
N GLN A 580 20.70 35.73 21.43
CA GLN A 580 19.26 35.77 21.13
C GLN A 580 18.61 37.04 21.69
N ALA A 581 18.94 37.44 22.93
CA ALA A 581 18.45 38.68 23.53
C ALA A 581 18.97 39.92 22.79
N GLU A 582 20.23 39.97 22.39
CA GLU A 582 20.80 41.07 21.58
C GLU A 582 20.11 41.20 20.22
N VAL A 583 19.89 40.08 19.53
CA VAL A 583 19.18 40.03 18.24
C VAL A 583 17.77 40.60 18.41
N LEU A 584 17.04 40.14 19.43
CA LEU A 584 15.70 40.64 19.78
C LEU A 584 15.68 42.14 20.06
N MET A 585 16.65 42.66 20.83
CA MET A 585 16.74 44.09 21.14
C MET A 585 17.04 44.93 19.90
N ASN A 586 17.91 44.44 19.01
CA ASN A 586 18.26 45.11 17.76
C ASN A 586 17.10 45.13 16.75
N THR A 587 16.24 44.11 16.73
CA THR A 587 15.04 44.11 15.88
C THR A 587 14.00 45.14 16.34
N GLN A 588 14.00 45.52 17.63
CA GLN A 588 13.08 46.53 18.17
C GLN A 588 13.57 47.97 17.94
N THR A 589 14.88 48.23 18.00
CA THR A 589 15.46 49.56 17.78
C THR A 589 15.42 50.00 16.32
N SER A 590 15.48 49.07 15.36
CA SER A 590 15.37 49.37 13.92
C SER A 590 13.95 49.80 13.46
N LYS A 591 12.97 49.82 14.39
CA LYS A 591 11.57 50.26 14.17
C LYS A 591 11.21 51.60 14.82
N ARG A 592 12.14 52.28 15.47
CA ARG A 592 12.01 53.69 15.85
C ARG A 592 12.75 54.55 14.84
#